data_AF-A0A6L3V6C2-F1
#
_entry.id   AF-A0A6L3V6C2-F1
#
_cell.length_a   1.000
_cell.length_b   1.000
_cell.length_c   1.000
_cell.angle_alpha   90.00
_cell.angle_beta   90.00
_cell.angle_gamma   90.00
#
_symmetry.space_group_name_H-M   'P 1'
#
loop_
_entity.id
_entity.type
_entity.pdbx_description
1 polymer ?
#
loop_
_entity_poly.entity_id
_entity_poly.type
_entity_poly.pdbx_seq_one_letter_code
_entity_poly.pdbx_strand_id
1 'polypeptide(L)' 'MENISDKVILSEKQLIIQKLLNMEFYKSSDDRQLYELTLQELKHEYDKYMKNNFS' A
#
# COMPACT_ATOMS: atom_id res chain seq x y z
N MET A 1 25.18 -4.54 10.94
CA MET A 1 24.50 -3.28 10.54
C MET A 1 23.18 -3.69 9.92
N GLU A 2 22.07 -3.55 10.66
CA GLU A 2 20.75 -3.68 10.02
C GLU A 2 20.64 -2.58 8.97
N ASN A 3 20.42 -2.97 7.71
CA ASN A 3 20.36 -2.05 6.59
C ASN A 3 19.22 -1.05 6.81
N ILE A 4 19.56 0.22 6.97
CA ILE A 4 18.62 1.33 7.13
C ILE A 4 17.57 1.33 5.99
N SER A 5 17.97 0.85 4.80
CA SER A 5 17.10 0.70 3.63
C SER A 5 15.91 -0.22 3.87
N ASP A 6 16.09 -1.37 4.54
CA ASP A 6 15.00 -2.32 4.79
C ASP A 6 13.97 -1.76 5.77
N LYS A 7 14.42 -1.00 6.77
CA LYS A 7 13.52 -0.30 7.72
C LYS A 7 12.72 0.81 7.04
N VAL A 8 13.32 1.56 6.12
CA VAL A 8 12.62 2.59 5.33
C VAL A 8 11.56 1.97 4.43
N ILE A 9 11.89 0.87 3.74
CA ILE A 9 10.94 0.15 2.87
C ILE A 9 9.76 -0.41 3.69
N LEU A 10 10.04 -1.00 4.86
CA LEU A 10 8.99 -1.49 5.76
C LEU A 10 8.08 -0.35 6.24
N SER A 11 8.67 0.80 6.57
CA SER A 11 7.95 2.00 7.00
C SER A 11 7.05 2.56 5.89
N GLU A 12 7.53 2.63 4.64
CA GLU A 12 6.71 3.07 3.52
C GLU A 12 5.55 2.12 3.24
N LYS A 13 5.82 0.80 3.27
CA LYS A 13 4.80 -0.22 3.03
C LYS A 13 3.67 -0.11 4.06
N GLN A 14 4.01 -0.02 5.35
CA GLN A 14 3.02 0.10 6.42
C GLN A 14 2.20 1.39 6.31
N LEU A 15 2.84 2.51 5.94
CA LEU A 15 2.16 3.79 5.79
C LEU A 15 1.10 3.76 4.67
N ILE A 16 1.41 3.11 3.54
CA ILE A 16 0.43 2.97 2.44
C ILE A 16 -0.70 2.02 2.83
N ILE A 17 -0.39 0.90 3.50
CA ILE A 17 -1.41 -0.01 4.02
C ILE A 17 -2.37 0.74 4.94
N GLN A 18 -1.86 1.53 5.89
CA GLN A 18 -2.72 2.34 6.78
C GLN A 18 -3.60 3.33 6.02
N LYS A 19 -3.07 4.00 4.99
CA LYS A 19 -3.87 4.91 4.15
C LYS A 19 -5.01 4.16 3.45
N LEU A 20 -4.72 3.01 2.86
CA LEU A 20 -5.72 2.17 2.20
C LEU A 20 -6.79 1.67 3.18
N LEU A 21 -6.38 1.19 4.36
CA LEU A 21 -7.31 0.75 5.40
C LEU A 21 -8.22 1.88 5.89
N ASN A 22 -7.69 3.11 6.03
CA ASN A 22 -8.49 4.28 6.38
C ASN A 22 -9.50 4.68 5.29
N MET A 23 -9.29 4.22 4.05
CA MET A 23 -10.21 4.38 2.92
C MET A 23 -11.15 3.18 2.75
N GLU A 24 -11.24 2.32 3.76
CA GLU A 24 -12.04 1.07 3.75
C GLU A 24 -11.61 0.09 2.62
N PHE A 25 -10.37 0.22 2.14
CA PHE A 25 -9.78 -0.68 1.16
C PHE A 25 -9.01 -1.78 1.90
N TYR A 26 -9.59 -2.98 1.99
CA TYR A 26 -9.04 -4.09 2.78
C TYR A 26 -8.28 -5.13 1.94
N LYS A 27 -8.54 -5.15 0.64
CA LYS A 27 -7.98 -6.12 -0.31
C LYS A 27 -7.70 -5.44 -1.64
N SER A 28 -6.68 -5.92 -2.35
CA SER A 28 -6.44 -5.50 -3.73
C SER A 28 -7.54 -5.95 -4.68
N SER A 29 -7.49 -5.42 -5.90
CA SER A 29 -8.41 -5.78 -6.98
C SER A 29 -8.36 -7.25 -7.40
N ASP A 30 -7.33 -7.99 -6.99
CA ASP A 30 -7.16 -9.44 -7.20
C ASP A 30 -7.46 -10.28 -5.94
N ASP A 31 -8.16 -9.69 -4.96
CA ASP A 31 -8.62 -10.32 -3.70
C ASP A 31 -7.51 -10.72 -2.71
N ARG A 32 -6.24 -10.34 -2.97
CA ARG A 32 -5.14 -10.50 -2.01
C ARG A 32 -5.25 -9.50 -0.87
N GLN A 33 -4.77 -9.87 0.32
CA GLN A 33 -4.66 -8.95 1.44
C GLN A 33 -3.55 -7.93 1.20
N LEU A 34 -3.71 -6.72 1.74
CA LEU A 34 -2.72 -5.65 1.56
C LEU A 34 -1.31 -5.99 2.04
N TYR A 35 -1.19 -6.82 3.07
CA TYR A 35 0.11 -7.25 3.61
C TYR A 35 0.85 -8.20 2.66
N GLU A 36 0.12 -8.90 1.79
CA GLU A 36 0.67 -9.82 0.78
C GLU A 36 1.23 -9.07 -0.44
N LEU A 37 0.83 -7.81 -0.63
CA LEU A 37 1.27 -6.98 -1.74
C LEU A 37 2.68 -6.44 -1.53
N THR A 38 3.41 -6.27 -2.61
CA THR A 38 4.67 -5.51 -2.65
C THR A 38 4.38 -4.01 -2.50
N LEU A 39 5.41 -3.23 -2.13
CA LEU A 39 5.29 -1.78 -2.02
C LEU A 39 4.83 -1.14 -3.33
N GLN A 40 5.27 -1.66 -4.47
CA GLN A 40 4.91 -1.15 -5.79
C GLN A 40 3.43 -1.42 -6.11
N GLU A 41 2.94 -2.62 -5.80
CA GLU A 41 1.51 -2.97 -5.96
C GLU A 41 0.62 -2.11 -5.06
N LEU A 42 1.04 -1.87 -3.81
CA LEU A 42 0.32 -0.98 -2.88
C LEU A 42 0.25 0.46 -3.40
N LYS A 43 1.37 1.00 -3.92
CA LYS A 43 1.39 2.33 -4.57
C LYS A 43 0.43 2.38 -5.75
N HIS A 44 0.42 1.33 -6.58
CA HIS A 44 -0.46 1.24 -7.74
C HIS A 44 -1.95 1.24 -7.35
N GLU A 45 -2.35 0.42 -6.37
CA GLU A 45 -3.74 0.37 -5.89
C GLU A 45 -4.18 1.70 -5.26
N TYR A 46 -3.30 2.32 -4.48
CA TYR A 46 -3.56 3.64 -3.90
C TYR A 46 -3.74 4.72 -4.98
N ASP A 47 -2.84 4.79 -5.96
CA ASP A 47 -2.92 5.78 -7.04
C ASP A 47 -4.16 5.56 -7.91
N LYS A 48 -4.52 4.30 -8.19
CA LYS A 48 -5.74 3.94 -8.92
C LYS A 48 -6.99 4.39 -8.15
N TYR A 49 -7.04 4.14 -6.84
CA TYR A 49 -8.15 4.60 -6.00
C TYR A 49 -8.27 6.12 -5.99
N MET A 50 -7.15 6.85 -5.83
CA MET A 50 -7.14 8.31 -5.86
C MET A 50 -7.59 8.87 -7.22
N LYS A 51 -7.18 8.25 -8.33
CA LYS A 51 -7.65 8.66 -9.67
C LYS A 51 -9.14 8.45 -9.85
N ASN A 52 -9.71 7.38 -9.30
CA ASN A 52 -11.14 7.09 -9.45
C ASN A 52 -12.05 7.95 -8.57
N ASN A 53 -11.58 8.40 -7.40
CA ASN A 53 -12.40 9.19 -6.46
C ASN A 53 -12.31 10.71 -6.69
N PHE A 54 -11.28 11.19 -7.40
CA PHE A 54 -11.06 12.62 -7.64
C PHE A 54 -11.17 13.01 -9.13
N SER A 55 -11.76 12.15 -9.97
CA SER A 55 -11.97 12.41 -11.41
C SER A 55 -13.44 12.60 -11.78
#